data_AF-A0A0K8RHF4-F1
#
_entry.id   AF-A0A0K8RHF4-F1
#
_cell.length_a   1.000
_cell.length_b   1.000
_cell.length_c   1.000
_cell.angle_alpha   90.00
_cell.angle_beta   90.00
_cell.angle_gamma   90.00
#
_symmetry.space_group_name_H-M   'P 1'
#
loop_
_entity.id
_entity.type
_entity.pdbx_description
1 polymer ?
#
loop_
_entity_poly.entity_id
_entity_poly.type
_entity_poly.pdbx_seq_one_letter_code
_entity_poly.pdbx_strand_id
1 'polypeptide(L)'
;MTVNDTFLASKNKGNNEELLYLLQDLGIRQNFSSDDLVFFLHPFQWRASYEFQTSFFDGFCKSRGYGFGHDDAKTFSGVTMAARQFARLLGANADSISGCQSSTYLMANNRSSSEVHTLSNCSRRAIEYKLQTINNCSCLRTDYTGPVNPAYLPSHFLNKTDICNLRHENLTFCNQIGTRRNEAYVVDCSVACCEKRTQNIREAVAILAPDGATSDECQLCLSGKCTKRQPRLHQAAQSRLK
;
A
#
# COMPACT_ATOMS: atom_id res chain seq x y z
N MET A 1 -17.00 -5.30 -27.84
CA MET A 1 -17.09 -4.69 -26.49
C MET A 1 -15.84 -5.10 -25.75
N THR A 2 -14.98 -4.16 -25.38
CA THR A 2 -13.70 -4.47 -24.73
C THR A 2 -13.91 -4.83 -23.26
N VAL A 3 -12.96 -5.52 -22.62
CA VAL A 3 -13.00 -5.84 -21.18
C VAL A 3 -13.20 -4.58 -20.33
N ASN A 4 -12.63 -3.45 -20.75
CA ASN A 4 -12.83 -2.15 -20.12
C ASN A 4 -14.28 -1.69 -20.17
N ASP A 5 -14.97 -1.85 -21.31
CA ASP A 5 -16.37 -1.43 -21.46
C ASP A 5 -17.30 -2.23 -20.54
N THR A 6 -17.04 -3.54 -20.39
CA THR A 6 -17.81 -4.41 -19.50
C THR A 6 -17.54 -4.12 -18.02
N PHE A 7 -16.27 -3.84 -17.66
CA PHE A 7 -15.86 -3.47 -16.30
C PHE A 7 -16.48 -2.12 -15.86
N LEU A 8 -16.52 -1.14 -16.79
CA LEU A 8 -17.16 0.15 -16.56
C LEU A 8 -18.68 0.04 -16.47
N ALA A 9 -19.29 -0.84 -17.27
CA ALA A 9 -20.73 -1.09 -17.23
C ALA A 9 -21.18 -1.82 -15.95
N SER A 10 -20.40 -2.78 -15.43
CA SER A 10 -20.71 -3.49 -14.19
C SER A 10 -20.54 -2.61 -12.94
N LYS A 11 -19.57 -1.69 -12.93
CA LYS A 11 -19.43 -0.66 -11.89
C LYS A 11 -20.72 0.15 -11.70
N ASN A 12 -21.38 0.51 -12.80
CA ASN A 12 -22.64 1.26 -12.77
C ASN A 12 -23.84 0.43 -12.27
N LYS A 13 -23.72 -0.91 -12.27
CA LYS A 13 -24.72 -1.85 -11.74
C LYS A 13 -24.49 -2.27 -10.29
N GLY A 14 -23.30 -2.02 -9.73
CA GLY A 14 -23.06 -1.98 -8.29
C GLY A 14 -22.80 -3.31 -7.57
N ASN A 15 -22.46 -4.41 -8.26
CA ASN A 15 -22.11 -5.66 -7.59
C ASN A 15 -20.65 -6.09 -7.84
N ASN A 16 -19.80 -5.93 -6.82
CA ASN A 16 -18.39 -6.35 -6.87
C ASN A 16 -18.23 -7.87 -7.12
N GLU A 17 -19.21 -8.68 -6.72
CA GLU A 17 -19.20 -10.12 -6.95
C GLU A 17 -19.33 -10.47 -8.43
N GLU A 18 -20.24 -9.80 -9.16
CA GLU A 18 -20.39 -9.99 -10.61
C GLU A 18 -19.07 -9.68 -11.32
N LEU A 19 -18.38 -8.63 -10.89
CA LEU A 19 -17.08 -8.23 -11.43
C LEU A 19 -15.97 -9.26 -11.16
N LEU A 20 -15.99 -9.93 -10.00
CA LEU A 20 -15.06 -11.02 -9.70
C LEU A 20 -15.26 -12.21 -10.62
N TYR A 21 -16.51 -12.60 -10.89
CA TYR A 21 -16.81 -13.69 -11.82
C TYR A 21 -16.46 -13.35 -13.27
N LEU A 22 -16.67 -12.10 -13.69
CA LEU A 22 -16.20 -11.63 -15.00
C LEU A 22 -14.67 -11.68 -15.13
N LEU A 23 -13.94 -11.30 -14.07
CA LEU A 23 -12.48 -11.39 -14.04
C LEU A 23 -11.99 -12.83 -14.08
N GLN A 24 -12.67 -13.73 -13.37
CA GLN A 24 -12.38 -15.17 -13.39
C GLN A 24 -12.60 -15.77 -14.80
N ASP A 25 -13.74 -15.47 -15.44
CA ASP A 25 -14.02 -15.91 -16.82
C ASP A 25 -12.97 -15.39 -17.81
N LEU A 26 -12.57 -14.12 -17.68
CA LEU A 26 -11.48 -13.57 -18.47
C LEU A 26 -10.17 -14.34 -18.25
N GLY A 27 -9.82 -14.64 -16.99
CA GLY A 27 -8.59 -15.38 -16.69
C GLY A 27 -8.58 -16.79 -17.27
N ILE A 28 -9.73 -17.48 -17.23
CA ILE A 28 -9.92 -18.78 -17.88
C ILE A 28 -9.72 -18.67 -19.39
N ARG A 29 -10.30 -17.64 -20.05
CA ARG A 29 -10.15 -17.43 -21.49
C ARG A 29 -8.71 -17.09 -21.90
N GLN A 30 -7.97 -16.39 -21.04
CA GLN A 30 -6.55 -16.09 -21.24
C GLN A 30 -5.65 -17.27 -20.84
N ASN A 31 -6.22 -18.39 -20.40
CA ASN A 31 -5.53 -19.60 -20.01
C ASN A 31 -4.50 -19.39 -18.89
N PHE A 32 -4.82 -18.51 -17.92
CA PHE A 32 -4.06 -18.44 -16.68
C PHE A 32 -4.19 -19.76 -15.91
N SER A 33 -3.10 -20.22 -15.31
CA SER A 33 -3.11 -21.42 -14.50
C SER A 33 -4.03 -21.24 -13.29
N SER A 34 -4.64 -22.33 -12.82
CA SER A 34 -5.38 -22.31 -11.55
C SER A 34 -4.51 -21.99 -10.34
N ASP A 35 -3.19 -22.10 -10.51
CA ASP A 35 -2.18 -21.78 -9.50
C ASP A 35 -1.76 -20.30 -9.53
N ASP A 36 -2.17 -19.57 -10.58
CA ASP A 36 -1.85 -18.15 -10.71
C ASP A 36 -2.78 -17.31 -9.84
N LEU A 37 -2.24 -16.21 -9.32
CA LEU A 37 -3.03 -15.14 -8.74
C LEU A 37 -3.10 -13.96 -9.69
N VAL A 38 -4.33 -13.56 -9.99
CA VAL A 38 -4.60 -12.51 -10.95
C VAL A 38 -5.21 -11.32 -10.23
N PHE A 39 -4.48 -10.20 -10.25
CA PHE A 39 -4.94 -8.93 -9.70
C PHE A 39 -5.14 -7.92 -10.82
N PHE A 40 -6.36 -7.38 -10.95
CA PHE A 40 -6.66 -6.28 -11.85
C PHE A 40 -6.62 -4.93 -11.12
N LEU A 41 -5.74 -4.02 -11.53
CA LEU A 41 -5.63 -2.69 -10.94
C LEU A 41 -6.38 -1.65 -11.78
N HIS A 42 -7.13 -0.75 -11.14
CA HIS A 42 -7.93 0.28 -11.83
C HIS A 42 -7.93 1.64 -11.12
N PRO A 43 -8.20 2.75 -11.84
CA PRO A 43 -8.14 4.09 -11.26
C PRO A 43 -9.34 4.48 -10.39
N PHE A 44 -10.39 3.65 -10.31
CA PHE A 44 -11.61 3.99 -9.56
C PHE A 44 -11.50 3.76 -8.06
N GLN A 45 -11.83 4.78 -7.26
CA GLN A 45 -11.83 4.69 -5.81
C GLN A 45 -13.15 4.15 -5.26
N TRP A 46 -13.09 3.17 -4.34
CA TRP A 46 -14.22 2.68 -3.55
C TRP A 46 -14.06 2.99 -2.06
N ARG A 47 -15.17 2.91 -1.31
CA ARG A 47 -15.13 2.98 0.17
C ARG A 47 -14.41 1.74 0.72
N ALA A 48 -13.70 1.91 1.83
CA ALA A 48 -12.86 0.88 2.44
C ALA A 48 -13.58 -0.43 2.77
N SER A 49 -14.85 -0.36 3.19
CA SER A 49 -15.65 -1.55 3.47
C SER A 49 -15.91 -2.41 2.23
N TYR A 50 -16.01 -1.80 1.04
CA TYR A 50 -16.25 -2.52 -0.21
C TYR A 50 -14.99 -3.18 -0.78
N GLU A 51 -13.80 -2.74 -0.37
CA GLU A 51 -12.53 -3.32 -0.82
C GLU A 51 -12.32 -4.73 -0.29
N PHE A 52 -12.97 -5.09 0.82
CA PHE A 52 -12.99 -6.48 1.28
C PHE A 52 -13.92 -7.37 0.42
N GLN A 53 -14.55 -6.84 -0.62
CA GLN A 53 -15.39 -7.61 -1.55
C GLN A 53 -14.80 -7.61 -2.97
N THR A 54 -13.53 -7.22 -3.12
CA THR A 54 -12.86 -7.14 -4.42
C THR A 54 -11.84 -8.26 -4.63
N SER A 55 -11.92 -9.33 -3.85
CA SER A 55 -11.29 -10.62 -4.14
C SER A 55 -12.19 -11.75 -3.64
N PHE A 56 -12.01 -12.95 -4.17
CA PHE A 56 -12.54 -14.13 -3.50
C PHE A 56 -11.87 -14.29 -2.13
N PHE A 57 -12.65 -14.78 -1.16
CA PHE A 57 -12.13 -15.15 0.15
C PHE A 57 -11.63 -16.59 0.12
N ASP A 58 -10.46 -16.85 0.70
CA ASP A 58 -9.86 -18.20 0.75
C ASP A 58 -9.78 -18.85 -0.66
N GLY A 59 -9.48 -18.03 -1.67
CA GLY A 59 -9.40 -18.42 -3.07
C GLY A 59 -8.04 -18.94 -3.50
N PHE A 60 -7.00 -18.77 -2.67
CA PHE A 60 -5.64 -19.22 -2.97
C PHE A 60 -5.57 -20.75 -3.05
N CYS A 61 -4.86 -21.27 -4.05
CA CYS A 61 -4.81 -22.69 -4.39
C CYS A 61 -6.18 -23.32 -4.69
N LYS A 62 -7.08 -22.51 -5.24
CA LYS A 62 -8.37 -22.92 -5.79
C LYS A 62 -8.52 -22.21 -7.14
N SER A 63 -9.50 -22.61 -7.95
CA SER A 63 -9.86 -21.92 -9.19
C SER A 63 -10.41 -20.48 -8.99
N ARG A 64 -10.18 -19.87 -7.83
CA ARG A 64 -10.71 -18.57 -7.38
C ARG A 64 -9.59 -17.59 -6.99
N GLY A 65 -8.38 -17.72 -7.55
CA GLY A 65 -7.21 -16.86 -7.33
C GLY A 65 -7.33 -15.44 -7.92
N TYR A 66 -8.48 -14.78 -7.80
CA TYR A 66 -8.78 -13.53 -8.51
C TYR A 66 -9.13 -12.40 -7.55
N GLY A 67 -8.65 -11.20 -7.87
CA GLY A 67 -9.04 -9.97 -7.21
C GLY A 67 -8.81 -8.75 -8.09
N PHE A 68 -9.36 -7.62 -7.67
CA PHE A 68 -9.13 -6.33 -8.28
C PHE A 68 -9.03 -5.25 -7.20
N GLY A 69 -8.44 -4.12 -7.57
CA GLY A 69 -8.08 -3.10 -6.61
C GLY A 69 -7.85 -1.74 -7.23
N HIS A 70 -8.07 -0.72 -6.41
CA HIS A 70 -7.76 0.65 -6.80
C HIS A 70 -6.25 0.90 -6.81
N ASP A 71 -5.76 1.42 -7.94
CA ASP A 71 -4.46 2.05 -8.07
C ASP A 71 -4.61 3.46 -8.63
N ASP A 72 -4.16 4.46 -7.88
CA ASP A 72 -4.18 5.86 -8.33
C ASP A 72 -2.99 6.20 -9.25
N ALA A 73 -2.06 5.26 -9.45
CA ALA A 73 -0.83 5.39 -10.22
C ALA A 73 0.08 6.57 -9.78
N LYS A 74 -0.18 7.12 -8.59
CA LYS A 74 0.51 8.30 -8.04
C LYS A 74 1.19 7.97 -6.72
N THR A 75 0.52 7.26 -5.84
CA THR A 75 0.93 7.04 -4.44
C THR A 75 1.27 5.59 -4.13
N PHE A 76 1.40 4.74 -5.17
CA PHE A 76 1.54 3.28 -5.03
C PHE A 76 0.37 2.64 -4.28
N SER A 77 -0.83 3.24 -4.33
CA SER A 77 -2.00 2.72 -3.61
C SER A 77 -2.37 1.29 -4.03
N GLY A 78 -2.07 0.92 -5.28
CA GLY A 78 -2.24 -0.43 -5.80
C GLY A 78 -1.43 -1.50 -5.05
N VAL A 79 -0.28 -1.17 -4.47
CA VAL A 79 0.57 -2.12 -3.73
C VAL A 79 -0.13 -2.57 -2.43
N THR A 80 -0.58 -1.61 -1.62
CA THR A 80 -1.34 -1.91 -0.39
C THR A 80 -2.64 -2.63 -0.72
N MET A 81 -3.28 -2.28 -1.83
CA MET A 81 -4.51 -2.96 -2.26
C MET A 81 -4.25 -4.42 -2.64
N ALA A 82 -3.23 -4.67 -3.47
CA ALA A 82 -2.83 -6.02 -3.85
C ALA A 82 -2.46 -6.86 -2.62
N ALA A 83 -1.73 -6.30 -1.65
CA ALA A 83 -1.41 -6.98 -0.41
C ALA A 83 -2.66 -7.37 0.40
N ARG A 84 -3.66 -6.48 0.50
CA ARG A 84 -4.95 -6.77 1.16
C ARG A 84 -5.71 -7.88 0.44
N GLN A 85 -5.83 -7.80 -0.89
CA GLN A 85 -6.53 -8.83 -1.66
C GLN A 85 -5.82 -10.18 -1.59
N PHE A 86 -4.48 -10.17 -1.58
CA PHE A 86 -3.71 -11.39 -1.40
C PHE A 86 -3.93 -12.01 -0.01
N ALA A 87 -3.93 -11.21 1.05
CA ALA A 87 -4.26 -11.67 2.40
C ALA A 87 -5.67 -12.27 2.46
N ARG A 88 -6.66 -11.71 1.76
CA ARG A 88 -8.01 -12.28 1.66
C ARG A 88 -8.06 -13.61 0.92
N LEU A 89 -7.31 -13.73 -0.19
CA LEU A 89 -7.19 -14.99 -0.92
C LEU A 89 -6.55 -16.08 -0.03
N LEU A 90 -5.69 -15.69 0.90
CA LEU A 90 -5.11 -16.55 1.93
C LEU A 90 -6.00 -16.71 3.19
N GLY A 91 -7.25 -16.24 3.17
CA GLY A 91 -8.23 -16.47 4.22
C GLY A 91 -8.23 -15.45 5.36
N ALA A 92 -7.46 -14.36 5.30
CA ALA A 92 -7.61 -13.26 6.26
C ALA A 92 -8.84 -12.40 5.91
N ASN A 93 -9.75 -12.23 6.88
CA ASN A 93 -10.90 -11.32 6.69
C ASN A 93 -10.56 -9.91 7.21
N ALA A 94 -11.49 -8.97 7.07
CA ALA A 94 -11.36 -7.67 7.71
C ALA A 94 -11.20 -7.85 9.23
N ASP A 95 -10.24 -7.14 9.83
CA ASP A 95 -9.90 -7.32 11.24
C ASP A 95 -11.10 -7.08 12.19
N SER A 96 -11.98 -6.13 11.82
CA SER A 96 -13.21 -5.83 12.56
C SER A 96 -14.20 -7.00 12.59
N ILE A 97 -14.14 -7.91 11.62
CA ILE A 97 -14.96 -9.12 11.54
C ILE A 97 -14.26 -10.28 12.24
N SER A 98 -12.93 -10.37 12.15
CA SER A 98 -12.12 -11.46 12.71
C SER A 98 -11.80 -11.34 14.21
N GLY A 99 -12.46 -10.42 14.93
CA GLY A 99 -12.26 -10.23 16.38
C GLY A 99 -11.08 -9.33 16.77
N CYS A 100 -10.35 -8.76 15.81
CA CYS A 100 -9.35 -7.72 16.04
C CYS A 100 -10.01 -6.33 15.92
N GLN A 101 -10.90 -6.02 16.86
CA GLN A 101 -11.59 -4.72 16.90
C GLN A 101 -10.62 -3.56 17.04
N SER A 102 -10.95 -2.41 16.46
CA SER A 102 -10.11 -1.20 16.46
C SER A 102 -8.70 -1.39 15.88
N SER A 103 -8.51 -2.41 15.03
CA SER A 103 -7.26 -2.63 14.33
C SER A 103 -6.86 -1.44 13.46
N THR A 104 -5.56 -1.22 13.35
CA THR A 104 -4.93 -0.25 12.46
C THR A 104 -3.98 -0.91 11.46
N TYR A 105 -4.01 -2.24 11.38
CA TYR A 105 -3.15 -3.08 10.55
C TYR A 105 -3.64 -3.16 9.09
N LEU A 106 -2.91 -3.89 8.24
CA LEU A 106 -3.21 -4.07 6.80
C LEU A 106 -4.68 -4.42 6.52
N MET A 107 -5.30 -5.25 7.36
CA MET A 107 -6.69 -5.71 7.20
C MET A 107 -7.71 -4.87 7.98
N ALA A 108 -7.34 -3.68 8.46
CA ALA A 108 -8.25 -2.73 9.07
C ALA A 108 -9.08 -1.94 8.04
N ASN A 109 -10.22 -1.38 8.46
CA ASN A 109 -10.96 -0.40 7.67
C ASN A 109 -10.23 0.95 7.55
N ASN A 110 -9.34 1.26 8.49
CA ASN A 110 -8.55 2.49 8.51
C ASN A 110 -7.30 2.37 7.61
N ARG A 111 -7.15 3.28 6.64
CA ARG A 111 -6.00 3.31 5.71
C ARG A 111 -4.88 4.28 6.11
N SER A 112 -5.10 5.08 7.15
CA SER A 112 -4.23 6.19 7.52
C SER A 112 -3.22 5.84 8.61
N SER A 113 -3.22 4.60 9.11
CA SER A 113 -2.28 4.20 10.14
C SER A 113 -0.90 3.89 9.57
N SER A 114 0.14 4.21 10.34
CA SER A 114 1.48 3.74 10.08
C SER A 114 1.58 2.22 10.06
N GLU A 115 0.71 1.46 10.75
CA GLU A 115 0.75 -0.01 10.81
C GLU A 115 -0.01 -0.69 9.65
N VAL A 116 -0.52 0.07 8.67
CA VAL A 116 -1.28 -0.47 7.52
C VAL A 116 -0.46 -1.41 6.62
N HIS A 117 0.84 -1.54 6.84
CA HIS A 117 1.75 -2.41 6.09
C HIS A 117 2.06 -3.72 6.84
N THR A 118 1.57 -3.91 8.07
CA THR A 118 1.77 -5.15 8.87
C THR A 118 0.46 -5.89 9.08
N LEU A 119 0.54 -7.21 9.29
CA LEU A 119 -0.62 -8.04 9.60
C LEU A 119 -0.92 -8.01 11.11
N SER A 120 -2.20 -7.87 11.44
CA SER A 120 -2.69 -8.11 12.80
C SER A 120 -2.48 -9.57 13.21
N ASN A 121 -2.58 -9.87 14.51
CA ASN A 121 -2.55 -11.25 14.99
C ASN A 121 -3.71 -12.10 14.43
N CYS A 122 -4.89 -11.52 14.21
CA CYS A 122 -6.02 -12.25 13.63
C CYS A 122 -5.73 -12.64 12.18
N SER A 123 -5.26 -11.68 11.37
CA SER A 123 -4.92 -11.90 9.98
C SER A 123 -3.77 -12.90 9.83
N ARG A 124 -2.75 -12.78 10.68
CA ARG A 124 -1.59 -13.70 10.70
C ARG A 124 -2.01 -15.14 10.98
N ARG A 125 -2.82 -15.38 12.02
CA ARG A 125 -3.31 -16.72 12.37
C ARG A 125 -4.17 -17.33 11.25
N ALA A 126 -5.01 -16.53 10.61
CA ALA A 126 -5.84 -17.01 9.51
C ALA A 126 -4.99 -17.46 8.31
N ILE A 127 -3.97 -16.67 7.95
CA ILE A 127 -3.03 -17.00 6.88
C ILE A 127 -2.19 -18.22 7.25
N GLU A 128 -1.67 -18.29 8.48
CA GLU A 128 -0.92 -19.45 8.98
C GLU A 128 -1.76 -20.74 8.89
N TYR A 129 -3.01 -20.70 9.33
CA TYR A 129 -3.94 -21.83 9.23
C TYR A 129 -4.17 -22.25 7.79
N LYS A 130 -4.38 -21.29 6.88
CA LYS A 130 -4.51 -21.57 5.44
C LYS A 130 -3.27 -22.27 4.92
N LEU A 131 -2.09 -21.69 5.14
CA LEU A 131 -0.80 -22.24 4.66
C LEU A 131 -0.54 -23.65 5.20
N GLN A 132 -0.90 -23.94 6.45
CA GLN A 132 -0.86 -25.30 7.00
C GLN A 132 -1.81 -26.25 6.27
N THR A 133 -3.00 -25.79 5.91
CA THR A 133 -4.03 -26.60 5.22
C THR A 133 -3.64 -26.93 3.78
N ILE A 134 -2.91 -26.05 3.11
CA ILE A 134 -2.51 -26.23 1.70
C ILE A 134 -1.02 -26.60 1.53
N ASN A 135 -0.31 -26.94 2.60
CA ASN A 135 1.14 -27.17 2.61
C ASN A 135 1.64 -28.19 1.57
N ASN A 136 0.81 -29.17 1.20
CA ASN A 136 1.13 -30.22 0.23
C ASN A 136 0.53 -29.95 -1.17
N CYS A 137 -0.06 -28.77 -1.39
CA CYS A 137 -0.72 -28.45 -2.65
C CYS A 137 0.29 -27.99 -3.69
N SER A 138 0.22 -28.52 -4.91
CA SER A 138 1.18 -28.25 -6.01
C SER A 138 1.22 -26.78 -6.43
N CYS A 139 0.14 -26.04 -6.19
CA CYS A 139 0.03 -24.59 -6.41
C CYS A 139 0.98 -23.74 -5.55
N LEU A 140 1.48 -24.26 -4.42
CA LEU A 140 2.46 -23.56 -3.58
C LEU A 140 3.83 -23.63 -4.23
N ARG A 141 4.03 -22.79 -5.25
CA ARG A 141 5.31 -22.66 -5.96
C ARG A 141 6.27 -21.81 -5.15
N THR A 142 7.07 -22.45 -4.30
CA THR A 142 8.13 -21.78 -3.51
C THR A 142 9.47 -21.76 -4.22
N ASP A 143 9.58 -22.45 -5.36
CA ASP A 143 10.78 -22.61 -6.17
C ASP A 143 10.94 -21.53 -7.26
N TYR A 144 9.90 -20.73 -7.52
CA TYR A 144 9.99 -19.62 -8.46
C TYR A 144 10.73 -18.42 -7.85
N THR A 145 11.98 -18.25 -8.26
CA THR A 145 12.73 -17.00 -8.07
C THR A 145 12.61 -16.14 -9.32
N GLY A 146 11.58 -15.31 -9.40
CA GLY A 146 11.56 -14.22 -10.38
C GLY A 146 12.65 -13.18 -10.05
N PRO A 147 13.12 -12.38 -11.02
CA PRO A 147 14.01 -11.27 -10.75
C PRO A 147 13.27 -10.19 -9.95
N VAL A 148 13.24 -10.32 -8.62
CA VAL A 148 12.99 -9.19 -7.74
C VAL A 148 14.27 -8.37 -7.81
N ASN A 149 14.18 -7.13 -8.28
CA ASN A 149 15.29 -6.20 -8.15
C ASN A 149 15.11 -5.43 -6.83
N PRO A 150 15.69 -5.89 -5.71
CA PRO A 150 15.52 -5.23 -4.41
C PRO A 150 16.19 -3.85 -4.34
N ALA A 151 16.89 -3.41 -5.40
CA ALA A 151 17.62 -2.16 -5.39
C ALA A 151 16.70 -0.92 -5.43
N TYR A 152 15.46 -1.05 -5.91
CA TYR A 152 14.58 0.10 -6.10
C TYR A 152 13.50 0.21 -5.02
N LEU A 153 13.61 1.23 -4.18
CA LEU A 153 12.58 1.66 -3.23
C LEU A 153 11.67 2.75 -3.85
N PRO A 154 10.44 2.94 -3.33
CA PRO A 154 9.51 3.96 -3.81
C PRO A 154 10.11 5.38 -3.94
N SER A 155 11.02 5.76 -3.05
CA SER A 155 11.72 7.05 -3.11
C SER A 155 12.53 7.25 -4.41
N HIS A 156 13.07 6.19 -5.01
CA HIS A 156 13.82 6.27 -6.25
C HIS A 156 12.94 6.67 -7.43
N PHE A 157 11.68 6.23 -7.43
CA PHE A 157 10.69 6.58 -8.46
C PHE A 157 10.07 7.96 -8.24
N LEU A 158 9.93 8.39 -6.98
CA LEU A 158 9.36 9.68 -6.60
C LEU A 158 10.41 10.78 -6.45
N ASN A 159 11.65 10.53 -6.88
CA ASN A 159 12.74 11.49 -6.74
C ASN A 159 12.38 12.83 -7.41
N LYS A 160 12.48 13.92 -6.65
CA LYS A 160 12.09 15.31 -7.05
C LYS A 160 10.60 15.51 -7.33
N THR A 161 9.75 14.52 -7.07
CA THR A 161 8.30 14.67 -7.19
C THR A 161 7.72 15.27 -5.90
N ASP A 162 6.83 16.25 -6.06
CA ASP A 162 6.08 16.80 -4.93
C ASP A 162 5.01 15.80 -4.47
N ILE A 163 5.37 14.96 -3.50
CA ILE A 163 4.47 13.94 -2.96
C ILE A 163 3.26 14.52 -2.21
N CYS A 164 3.33 15.77 -1.74
CA CYS A 164 2.17 16.47 -1.18
C CYS A 164 1.16 16.77 -2.28
N ASN A 165 1.65 17.24 -3.43
CA ASN A 165 0.81 17.51 -4.60
C ASN A 165 0.17 16.22 -5.16
N LEU A 166 0.89 15.10 -5.14
CA LEU A 166 0.34 13.79 -5.53
C LEU A 166 -0.84 13.37 -4.64
N ARG A 167 -0.75 13.67 -3.33
CA ARG A 167 -1.81 13.35 -2.37
C ARG A 167 -3.03 14.25 -2.53
N HIS A 168 -2.82 15.54 -2.78
CA HIS A 168 -3.90 16.49 -3.04
C HIS A 168 -3.38 17.69 -3.84
N GLU A 169 -4.08 18.05 -4.92
CA GLU A 169 -3.58 19.04 -5.90
C GLU A 169 -3.33 20.44 -5.31
N ASN A 170 -4.04 20.80 -4.24
CA ASN A 170 -3.87 22.08 -3.53
C ASN A 170 -2.73 22.08 -2.50
N LEU A 171 -2.07 20.95 -2.26
CA LEU A 171 -0.96 20.83 -1.33
C LEU A 171 0.39 20.83 -2.07
N THR A 172 1.42 21.22 -1.34
CA THR A 172 2.83 21.21 -1.77
C THR A 172 3.73 21.12 -0.54
N PHE A 173 5.04 20.96 -0.73
CA PHE A 173 6.00 21.03 0.38
C PHE A 173 5.95 22.39 1.08
N CYS A 174 6.01 22.38 2.41
CA CYS A 174 6.07 23.60 3.19
C CYS A 174 7.41 24.31 2.99
N ASN A 175 7.44 25.40 2.23
CA ASN A 175 8.68 26.14 1.90
C ASN A 175 9.39 26.77 3.10
N GLN A 176 8.70 26.86 4.25
CA GLN A 176 9.23 27.41 5.50
C GLN A 176 10.02 26.38 6.33
N ILE A 177 9.98 25.11 5.90
CA ILE A 177 10.62 23.99 6.60
C ILE A 177 11.75 23.45 5.71
N GLY A 178 12.99 23.54 6.19
CA GLY A 178 14.18 23.04 5.48
C GLY A 178 15.02 24.14 4.81
N THR A 179 16.10 23.71 4.14
CA THR A 179 17.12 24.61 3.56
C THR A 179 16.99 24.80 2.04
N ARG A 180 16.22 23.95 1.36
CA ARG A 180 16.07 23.93 -0.09
C ARG A 180 14.62 24.12 -0.49
N ARG A 181 14.35 25.12 -1.33
CA ARG A 181 13.03 25.33 -1.92
C ARG A 181 12.74 24.20 -2.91
N ASN A 182 11.52 23.65 -2.88
CA ASN A 182 11.05 22.56 -3.75
C ASN A 182 11.64 21.16 -3.45
N GLU A 183 12.18 20.94 -2.26
CA GLU A 183 12.55 19.59 -1.79
C GLU A 183 11.74 19.26 -0.52
N ALA A 184 11.39 17.99 -0.36
CA ALA A 184 10.73 17.54 0.87
C ALA A 184 11.70 17.65 2.04
N TYR A 185 11.31 18.37 3.09
CA TYR A 185 11.99 18.26 4.38
C TYR A 185 11.40 17.09 5.17
N VAL A 186 12.20 16.06 5.39
CA VAL A 186 11.78 14.80 6.02
C VAL A 186 12.28 14.75 7.47
N VAL A 187 11.35 14.70 8.42
CA VAL A 187 11.62 14.54 9.88
C VAL A 187 10.90 13.31 10.37
N ASP A 188 11.65 12.42 11.05
CA ASP A 188 11.12 11.15 11.56
C ASP A 188 10.23 10.41 10.54
N CYS A 189 10.73 10.34 9.29
CA CYS A 189 10.04 9.74 8.15
C CYS A 189 8.66 10.29 7.83
N SER A 190 8.44 11.56 8.16
CA SER A 190 7.27 12.35 7.82
C SER A 190 7.66 13.58 7.01
N VAL A 191 6.80 13.96 6.07
CA VAL A 191 6.91 15.17 5.25
C VAL A 191 5.75 16.10 5.58
N ALA A 192 6.04 17.37 5.78
CA ALA A 192 5.04 18.40 6.03
C ALA A 192 4.51 18.97 4.70
N CYS A 193 3.19 18.92 4.55
CA CYS A 193 2.47 19.45 3.39
C CYS A 193 1.67 20.69 3.77
N CYS A 194 1.83 21.76 3.01
CA CYS A 194 1.14 23.02 3.19
C CYS A 194 0.22 23.32 2.00
N GLU A 195 -0.83 24.11 2.22
CA GLU A 195 -1.61 24.66 1.10
C GLU A 195 -0.73 25.57 0.22
N LYS A 196 -0.83 25.39 -1.09
CA LYS A 196 -0.05 26.15 -2.09
C LYS A 196 -0.19 27.66 -1.92
N ARG A 197 -1.40 28.14 -1.61
CA ARG A 197 -1.72 29.58 -1.52
C ARG A 197 -1.20 30.23 -0.26
N THR A 198 -1.39 29.58 0.89
CA THR A 198 -1.10 30.19 2.20
C THR A 198 0.30 29.86 2.69
N GLN A 199 0.82 28.67 2.35
CA GLN A 199 2.07 28.14 2.91
C GLN A 199 2.09 28.15 4.45
N ASN A 200 0.91 28.06 5.09
CA ASN A 200 0.78 28.18 6.53
C ASN A 200 1.23 26.89 7.23
N ILE A 201 2.40 26.93 7.87
CA ILE A 201 2.95 25.79 8.62
C ILE A 201 2.07 25.32 9.79
N ARG A 202 1.24 26.20 10.37
CA ARG A 202 0.36 25.84 11.50
C ARG A 202 -0.77 24.91 11.09
N GLU A 203 -1.09 24.89 9.80
CA GLU A 203 -2.11 24.03 9.18
C GLU A 203 -1.46 22.89 8.37
N ALA A 204 -0.15 22.70 8.52
CA ALA A 204 0.56 21.67 7.77
C ALA A 204 0.04 20.28 8.12
N VAL A 205 -0.20 19.48 7.09
CA VAL A 205 -0.56 18.07 7.22
C VAL A 205 0.70 17.24 7.09
N ALA A 206 0.97 16.40 8.08
CA ALA A 206 2.06 15.43 8.01
C ALA A 206 1.64 14.21 7.18
N ILE A 207 2.49 13.80 6.25
CA ILE A 207 2.33 12.59 5.44
C ILE A 207 3.56 11.71 5.62
N LEU A 208 3.42 10.39 5.44
CA LEU A 208 4.58 9.51 5.50
C LEU A 208 5.51 9.78 4.31
N ALA A 209 6.81 9.84 4.58
CA ALA A 209 7.82 9.82 3.54
C ALA A 209 7.79 8.46 2.83
N PRO A 210 8.03 8.41 1.51
CA PRO A 210 8.12 7.14 0.79
C PRO A 210 9.28 6.31 1.33
N ASP A 211 9.09 4.98 1.33
CA ASP A 211 10.17 4.06 1.67
C ASP A 211 11.40 4.32 0.78
N GLY A 212 12.57 4.34 1.40
CA GLY A 212 13.81 4.75 0.75
C GLY A 212 14.16 6.24 0.90
N ALA A 213 13.29 7.07 1.49
CA ALA A 213 13.63 8.47 1.75
C ALA A 213 14.75 8.59 2.79
N THR A 214 15.60 9.61 2.63
CA THR A 214 16.73 9.91 3.51
C THR A 214 16.68 11.38 3.94
N SER A 215 17.21 11.70 5.12
CA SER A 215 17.40 13.07 5.58
C SER A 215 18.59 13.21 6.52
N ASP A 216 18.92 14.44 6.90
CA ASP A 216 20.01 14.74 7.84
C ASP A 216 19.83 14.06 9.21
N GLU A 217 18.58 13.75 9.59
CA GLU A 217 18.27 13.08 10.86
C GLU A 217 18.01 11.58 10.69
N CYS A 218 17.72 11.12 9.47
CA CYS A 218 17.35 9.74 9.22
C CYS A 218 18.07 9.13 8.01
N GLN A 219 18.85 8.08 8.26
CA GLN A 219 19.60 7.41 7.20
C GLN A 219 18.70 6.75 6.14
N LEU A 220 17.57 6.17 6.55
CA LEU A 220 16.66 5.46 5.66
C LEU A 220 15.29 5.31 6.33
N CYS A 221 14.25 5.75 5.64
CA CYS A 221 12.87 5.56 6.01
C CYS A 221 12.32 4.27 5.44
N LEU A 222 11.74 3.43 6.32
CA LEU A 222 11.00 2.23 5.95
C LEU A 222 9.74 2.18 6.80
N SER A 223 8.59 2.03 6.14
CA SER A 223 7.29 1.90 6.80
C SER A 223 6.98 3.06 7.75
N GLY A 224 7.35 4.28 7.38
CA GLY A 224 7.18 5.47 8.22
C GLY A 224 8.05 5.50 9.48
N LYS A 225 9.04 4.60 9.60
CA LYS A 225 9.98 4.55 10.73
C LYS A 225 11.41 4.78 10.23
N CYS A 226 12.18 5.49 11.05
CA CYS A 226 13.59 5.68 10.77
C CYS A 226 14.41 4.46 11.20
N THR A 227 15.13 3.85 10.27
CA THR A 227 15.97 2.66 10.55
C THR A 227 17.19 3.00 11.40
N LYS A 228 17.81 4.17 11.17
CA LYS A 228 18.93 4.68 11.96
C LYS A 228 18.91 6.20 11.98
N ARG A 229 18.87 6.76 13.20
CA ARG A 229 18.96 8.21 13.41
C ARG A 229 20.43 8.65 13.37
N GLN A 230 20.72 9.70 12.62
CA GLN A 230 22.02 10.35 12.70
C GLN A 230 22.00 11.33 13.88
N PRO A 231 23.04 11.36 14.73
CA PRO A 231 23.16 12.41 15.75
C PRO A 231 23.19 13.76 15.03
N ARG A 232 22.34 14.71 15.46
CA ARG A 232 22.38 16.09 14.92
C ARG A 232 23.82 16.61 15.02
N LEU A 233 24.39 17.01 13.87
CA LEU A 233 25.74 17.63 13.80
C LEU A 233 25.91 18.83 14.75
N HIS A 234 24.80 19.44 15.22
CA HIS A 234 24.82 20.52 16.19
C HIS A 234 25.21 20.15 17.63
N GLN A 235 25.21 18.88 18.03
CA GLN A 235 25.67 18.49 19.38
C GLN A 235 27.17 18.17 19.47
N ALA A 236 27.87 18.02 18.34
CA ALA A 236 29.31 17.78 18.32
C ALA A 236 30.16 19.06 18.44
N ALA A 237 29.56 20.25 18.26
CA ALA A 237 30.27 21.53 18.37
C ALA A 237 30.34 22.08 19.81
N GLN A 238 29.44 21.66 20.71
CA GLN A 238 29.40 22.15 22.09
C GLN A 238 30.26 21.34 23.08
N SER A 239 30.84 20.21 22.66
CA SER A 239 31.71 19.38 23.51
C SER A 239 33.22 19.65 23.32
N ARG A 240 33.60 20.59 22.44
CA ARG A 240 35.01 21.00 22.23
C ARG A 240 35.36 22.38 22.81
N LEU A 241 34.48 22.95 23.63
CA LEU A 241 34.73 24.14 24.45
C LEU A 241 34.55 23.77 25.92
N LYS A 242 35.48 22.96 26.43
CA LYS A 242 35.80 22.86 27.86
C LYS A 242 37.30 22.67 28.00
#